data_AF-A0A9X6AEW7-F1
#
_entry.id   AF-A0A9X6AEW7-F1
#
_cell.length_a   1.000
_cell.length_b   1.000
_cell.length_c   1.000
_cell.angle_alpha   90.00
_cell.angle_beta   90.00
_cell.angle_gamma   90.00
#
_symmetry.space_group_name_H-M   'P 1'
#
loop_
_entity.id
_entity.type
_entity.pdbx_description
1 polymer ?
#
loop_
_entity_poly.entity_id
_entity_poly.type
_entity_poly.pdbx_seq_one_letter_code
_entity_poly.pdbx_strand_id
1 'polypeptide(L)'
;LKTGCTTDTISKHDLNQLGGSVRWDRREYPEASPLPVMLHPSNICDSLGTPEPGMVVITPDKLDALKAAVTKYTVALADGLGLWRDEASVSTHLVANRLNGDQLFNTYAIPARKA
;
A
#
# COMPACT_ATOMS: atom_id res chain seq x y z
N LEU A 1 0.23 4.08 -11.03
CA LEU A 1 -1.24 3.92 -11.00
C LEU A 1 -1.65 3.14 -12.24
N LYS A 2 -2.81 2.46 -12.23
CA LYS A 2 -3.38 1.89 -13.46
C LYS A 2 -3.30 2.98 -14.53
N THR A 3 -2.52 2.71 -15.58
CA THR A 3 -2.07 3.73 -16.51
C THR A 3 -3.29 4.44 -17.09
N GLY A 4 -3.37 5.76 -16.94
CA GLY A 4 -4.50 6.55 -17.45
C GLY A 4 -5.78 6.56 -16.60
N CYS A 5 -5.77 6.06 -15.36
CA CYS A 5 -6.92 6.22 -14.46
C CYS A 5 -7.03 7.68 -13.99
N THR A 6 -8.12 8.36 -14.38
CA THR A 6 -8.39 9.78 -14.07
C THR A 6 -9.72 9.98 -13.34
N THR A 7 -10.25 8.94 -12.70
CA THR A 7 -11.56 8.97 -12.05
C THR A 7 -11.50 9.53 -10.63
N ASP A 8 -12.53 10.30 -10.27
CA ASP A 8 -12.66 10.93 -8.94
C ASP A 8 -13.14 9.96 -7.85
N THR A 9 -13.63 8.78 -8.23
CA THR A 9 -14.06 7.72 -7.33
C THR A 9 -13.50 6.37 -7.74
N ILE A 10 -13.33 5.48 -6.76
CA ILE A 10 -13.02 4.06 -6.97
C ILE A 10 -14.32 3.39 -7.40
N SER A 11 -14.34 2.86 -8.62
CA SER A 11 -15.54 2.28 -9.21
C SER A 11 -16.00 1.02 -8.45
N LYS A 12 -17.31 0.73 -8.51
CA LYS A 12 -17.87 -0.55 -8.03
C LYS A 12 -17.12 -1.76 -8.61
N HIS A 13 -16.73 -1.68 -9.88
CA HIS A 13 -15.97 -2.74 -10.52
C HIS A 13 -14.63 -3.00 -9.83
N ASP A 14 -13.84 -1.95 -9.57
CA ASP A 14 -12.52 -2.09 -8.94
C ASP A 14 -12.64 -2.53 -7.47
N LEU A 15 -13.65 -2.04 -6.74
CA LEU A 15 -13.98 -2.53 -5.40
C LEU A 15 -14.31 -4.03 -5.40
N ASN A 16 -15.10 -4.49 -6.38
CA ASN A 16 -15.45 -5.90 -6.52
C ASN A 16 -14.24 -6.77 -6.87
N GLN A 17 -13.30 -6.27 -7.68
CA GLN A 17 -12.06 -6.98 -7.99
C GLN A 17 -11.23 -7.21 -6.73
N LEU A 18 -10.97 -6.16 -5.94
CA LEU A 18 -10.23 -6.29 -4.69
C LEU A 18 -10.97 -7.19 -3.68
N GLY A 19 -12.28 -7.00 -3.53
CA GLY A 19 -13.08 -7.84 -2.64
C GLY A 19 -13.11 -9.31 -3.07
N GLY A 20 -13.05 -9.58 -4.38
CA GLY A 20 -12.89 -10.94 -4.91
C GLY A 20 -11.59 -11.57 -4.43
N SER A 21 -10.48 -10.86 -4.54
CA SER A 21 -9.16 -11.32 -4.06
C SER A 21 -9.15 -11.54 -2.55
N VAL A 22 -9.73 -10.64 -1.75
CA VAL A 22 -9.81 -10.78 -0.29
C VAL A 22 -10.65 -12.01 0.11
N ARG A 23 -11.77 -12.26 -0.58
CA ARG A 23 -12.60 -13.46 -0.33
C ARG A 23 -11.89 -14.76 -0.71
N TRP A 24 -11.14 -14.74 -1.81
CA TRP A 24 -10.30 -15.88 -2.21
C TRP A 24 -9.22 -16.14 -1.15
N ASP A 25 -8.49 -15.10 -0.74
CA ASP A 25 -7.40 -15.20 0.24
C ASP A 25 -7.89 -15.78 1.57
N ARG A 26 -8.98 -15.24 2.14
CA ARG A 26 -9.59 -15.77 3.38
C ARG A 26 -10.06 -17.21 3.28
N ARG A 27 -10.38 -17.69 2.07
CA ARG A 27 -10.83 -19.07 1.85
C ARG A 27 -9.64 -20.03 1.76
N GLU A 28 -8.58 -19.64 1.06
CA GLU A 28 -7.38 -20.47 0.90
C GLU A 28 -6.48 -20.43 2.14
N TYR A 29 -6.46 -19.31 2.86
CA TYR A 29 -5.63 -19.07 4.05
C TYR A 29 -6.47 -18.51 5.21
N PRO A 30 -7.28 -19.35 5.90
CA PRO A 30 -8.17 -18.90 6.97
C PRO A 30 -7.47 -18.26 8.17
N GLU A 31 -6.20 -18.58 8.40
CA GLU A 31 -5.34 -18.01 9.43
C GLU A 31 -4.76 -16.64 9.07
N ALA A 32 -4.82 -16.26 7.79
CA ALA A 32 -4.32 -14.98 7.32
C ALA A 32 -5.32 -13.86 7.59
N SER A 33 -4.79 -12.68 7.95
CA SER A 33 -5.57 -11.46 8.08
C SER A 33 -5.14 -10.46 7.00
N PRO A 34 -5.67 -10.56 5.77
CA PRO A 34 -5.25 -9.69 4.69
C PRO A 34 -5.64 -8.24 4.94
N LEU A 35 -4.72 -7.32 4.65
CA LEU A 35 -5.00 -5.89 4.55
C LEU A 35 -5.41 -5.58 3.10
N PRO A 36 -6.66 -5.11 2.85
CA PRO A 36 -7.07 -4.72 1.50
C PRO A 36 -6.40 -3.41 1.11
N VAL A 37 -5.56 -3.43 0.08
CA VAL A 37 -4.83 -2.24 -0.39
C VAL A 37 -5.19 -1.94 -1.84
N MET A 38 -5.60 -0.71 -2.10
CA MET A 38 -5.90 -0.19 -3.44
C MET A 38 -4.87 0.86 -3.85
N LEU A 39 -4.44 0.85 -5.11
CA LEU A 39 -3.63 1.92 -5.71
C LEU A 39 -4.52 2.72 -6.67
N HIS A 40 -4.97 3.91 -6.28
CA HIS A 40 -5.99 4.66 -7.03
C HIS A 40 -5.84 6.19 -6.86
N PRO A 41 -6.20 7.02 -7.86
CA PRO A 41 -6.14 8.49 -7.75
C PRO A 41 -6.92 9.07 -6.57
N SER A 42 -8.07 8.46 -6.26
CA SER A 42 -8.98 8.86 -5.20
C SER A 42 -9.09 7.80 -4.11
N ASN A 43 -9.33 8.21 -2.86
CA ASN A 43 -9.72 7.33 -1.76
C ASN A 43 -11.24 7.29 -1.52
N ILE A 44 -12.03 7.94 -2.37
CA ILE A 44 -13.49 7.95 -2.30
C ILE A 44 -14.04 6.77 -3.09
N CYS A 45 -14.85 5.93 -2.44
CA CYS A 45 -15.53 4.81 -3.06
C CYS A 45 -16.86 5.27 -3.67
N ASP A 46 -17.15 4.80 -4.87
CA ASP A 46 -18.44 5.03 -5.52
C ASP A 46 -19.61 4.56 -4.64
N SER A 47 -20.73 5.29 -4.67
CA SER A 47 -21.90 5.03 -3.81
C SER A 47 -22.56 3.67 -4.09
N LEU A 48 -22.40 3.14 -5.31
CA LEU A 48 -22.89 1.81 -5.71
C LEU A 48 -21.96 0.67 -5.27
N GLY A 49 -20.78 0.99 -4.73
CA GLY A 49 -19.80 0.05 -4.23
C GLY A 49 -19.75 0.00 -2.70
N THR A 50 -19.15 -1.06 -2.17
CA THR A 50 -18.84 -1.18 -0.73
C THR A 50 -17.37 -1.56 -0.60
N PRO A 51 -16.55 -0.76 0.09
CA PRO A 51 -15.15 -1.12 0.33
C PRO A 51 -15.05 -2.31 1.28
N GLU A 52 -13.99 -3.11 1.12
CA GLU A 52 -13.66 -4.15 2.10
C GLU A 52 -13.34 -3.51 3.46
N PRO A 53 -13.69 -4.16 4.58
CA PRO A 53 -13.35 -3.66 5.91
C PRO A 53 -11.85 -3.40 6.06
N GLY A 54 -11.49 -2.22 6.58
CA GLY A 54 -10.09 -1.83 6.77
C GLY A 54 -9.34 -1.47 5.48
N MET A 55 -10.03 -1.35 4.33
CA MET A 55 -9.40 -1.00 3.07
C MET A 55 -8.64 0.34 3.15
N VAL A 56 -7.39 0.31 2.69
CA VAL A 56 -6.54 1.50 2.54
C VAL A 56 -6.22 1.77 1.08
N VAL A 57 -5.91 3.03 0.77
CA VAL A 57 -5.65 3.51 -0.58
C VAL A 57 -4.32 4.24 -0.61
N ILE A 58 -3.46 3.83 -1.54
CA ILE A 58 -2.26 4.57 -1.92
C ILE A 58 -2.67 5.53 -3.04
N THR A 59 -2.75 6.82 -2.71
CA THR A 59 -3.01 7.91 -3.67
C THR A 59 -1.73 8.34 -4.39
N PRO A 60 -1.78 9.16 -5.46
CA PRO A 60 -0.59 9.64 -6.17
C PRO A 60 0.47 10.23 -5.23
N ASP A 61 0.08 11.14 -4.34
CA ASP A 61 1.00 11.79 -3.38
C ASP A 61 1.63 10.77 -2.43
N LYS A 62 0.83 9.79 -1.98
CA LYS A 62 1.31 8.70 -1.12
C LYS A 62 2.26 7.77 -1.85
N LEU A 63 1.99 7.49 -3.13
CA LEU A 63 2.86 6.70 -3.99
C LEU A 63 4.20 7.42 -4.21
N ASP A 64 4.19 8.72 -4.44
CA ASP A 64 5.41 9.50 -4.64
C ASP A 64 6.23 9.59 -3.34
N ALA A 65 5.57 9.75 -2.20
CA ALA A 65 6.22 9.64 -0.89
C ALA A 65 6.83 8.25 -0.66
N LEU A 66 6.14 7.18 -1.05
CA LEU A 66 6.64 5.80 -0.96
C LEU A 66 7.86 5.59 -1.85
N LYS A 67 7.81 6.05 -3.11
CA LYS A 67 8.96 5.99 -4.03
C LYS A 67 10.16 6.73 -3.45
N ALA A 68 9.96 7.94 -2.92
CA ALA A 68 11.04 8.71 -2.30
C ALA A 68 11.67 7.97 -1.12
N ALA A 69 10.86 7.31 -0.29
CA ALA A 69 11.33 6.51 0.84
C ALA A 69 12.14 5.28 0.40
N VAL A 70 11.68 4.57 -0.64
CA VAL A 70 12.40 3.42 -1.23
C VAL A 70 13.74 3.87 -1.83
N THR A 71 13.76 5.01 -2.54
CA THR A 71 15.00 5.57 -3.07
C THR A 71 15.98 5.92 -1.94
N LYS A 72 15.51 6.60 -0.89
CA LYS A 72 16.34 6.96 0.26
C LYS A 72 16.88 5.75 1.00
N TYR A 73 16.06 4.71 1.19
CA TYR A 73 16.48 3.43 1.74
C TYR A 73 17.60 2.80 0.90
N THR A 74 17.40 2.73 -0.41
CA THR A 74 18.36 2.12 -1.35
C THR A 74 19.69 2.87 -1.37
N VAL A 75 19.65 4.20 -1.40
CA VAL A 75 20.86 5.04 -1.34
C VAL A 75 21.61 4.80 -0.04
N ALA A 76 20.92 4.76 1.09
CA ALA A 76 21.56 4.56 2.39
C ALA A 76 22.26 3.19 2.51
N LEU A 77 21.69 2.14 1.92
CA LEU A 77 22.33 0.82 1.87
C LEU A 77 23.53 0.75 0.91
N ALA A 78 23.60 1.64 -0.08
CA ALA A 78 24.66 1.71 -1.06
C ALA A 78 25.83 2.63 -0.65
N ASP A 79 25.63 3.52 0.32
CA ASP A 79 26.61 4.55 0.76
C ASP A 79 27.81 3.97 1.54
N GLY A 80 27.79 2.66 1.86
CA GLY A 80 28.87 1.97 2.57
C GLY A 80 29.14 0.55 2.04
N LEU A 81 30.37 0.07 2.24
CA LEU A 81 30.75 -1.30 1.85
C LEU A 81 30.01 -2.32 2.70
N GLY A 82 29.06 -3.02 2.07
CA GLY A 82 28.43 -4.21 2.65
C GLY A 82 27.27 -3.96 3.62
N LEU A 83 26.77 -2.72 3.75
CA LEU A 83 25.61 -2.42 4.63
C LEU A 83 24.36 -3.23 4.25
N TRP A 84 24.18 -3.50 2.96
CA TRP A 84 23.10 -4.36 2.46
C TRP A 84 23.21 -5.83 2.89
N ARG A 85 24.39 -6.29 3.34
CA ARG A 85 24.61 -7.64 3.89
C ARG A 85 24.45 -7.70 5.41
N ASP A 86 24.45 -6.55 6.07
CA ASP A 86 24.30 -6.47 7.51
C ASP A 86 22.81 -6.33 7.86
N GLU A 87 22.27 -7.36 8.52
CA GLU A 87 20.86 -7.41 8.90
C GLU A 87 20.46 -6.23 9.81
N ALA A 88 21.35 -5.83 10.73
CA ALA A 88 21.09 -4.71 11.64
C ALA A 88 20.98 -3.38 10.89
N SER A 89 21.87 -3.14 9.92
CA SER A 89 21.82 -1.99 9.02
C SER A 89 20.56 -2.00 8.16
N VAL A 90 20.20 -3.14 7.56
CA VAL A 90 18.96 -3.30 6.78
C VAL A 90 17.73 -2.95 7.63
N SER A 91 17.62 -3.52 8.83
CA SER A 91 16.51 -3.25 9.74
C SER A 91 16.44 -1.76 10.13
N THR A 92 17.58 -1.17 10.49
CA THR A 92 17.68 0.26 10.85
C THR A 92 17.20 1.15 9.70
N HIS A 93 17.62 0.87 8.46
CA HIS A 93 17.22 1.66 7.31
C HIS A 93 15.77 1.42 6.89
N LEU A 94 15.20 0.24 7.10
CA LEU A 94 13.77 -0.01 6.91
C LEU A 94 12.93 0.83 7.89
N VAL A 95 13.28 0.83 9.18
CA VAL A 95 12.61 1.63 10.21
C VAL A 95 12.72 3.12 9.91
N ALA A 96 13.93 3.61 9.60
CA ALA A 96 14.19 5.03 9.33
C ALA A 96 13.39 5.57 8.12
N ASN A 97 13.06 4.69 7.17
CA ASN A 97 12.26 5.03 5.98
C ASN A 97 10.81 4.56 6.07
N ARG A 98 10.35 4.05 7.23
CA ARG A 98 8.98 3.59 7.47
C ARG A 98 8.52 2.48 6.51
N LEU A 99 9.44 1.60 6.13
CA LEU A 99 9.22 0.50 5.18
C LEU A 99 9.07 -0.87 5.85
N ASN A 100 9.07 -0.96 7.18
CA ASN A 100 8.76 -2.20 7.88
C ASN A 100 7.25 -2.52 7.84
N GLY A 101 6.90 -3.73 8.26
CA GLY A 101 5.52 -4.23 8.22
C GLY A 101 4.51 -3.35 8.97
N ASP A 102 4.94 -2.71 10.06
CA ASP A 102 4.06 -1.91 10.90
C ASP A 102 3.83 -0.49 10.36
N GLN A 103 4.81 0.09 9.67
CA GLN A 103 4.78 1.52 9.31
C GLN A 103 4.40 1.77 7.86
N LEU A 104 4.61 0.81 6.95
CA LEU A 104 4.47 1.04 5.51
C LEU A 104 3.08 1.54 5.16
N PHE A 105 2.03 0.78 5.46
CA PHE A 105 0.66 1.17 5.09
C PHE A 105 0.10 2.28 5.99
N ASN A 106 0.56 2.38 7.24
CA ASN A 106 0.22 3.48 8.14
C ASN A 106 0.77 4.83 7.67
N THR A 107 1.89 4.82 6.92
CA THR A 107 2.53 6.05 6.42
C THR A 107 2.11 6.36 4.99
N TYR A 108 2.13 5.34 4.13
CA TYR A 108 2.05 5.48 2.67
C TYR A 108 0.69 5.07 2.10
N ALA A 109 -0.34 4.96 2.94
CA ALA A 109 -1.72 4.82 2.51
C ALA A 109 -2.64 5.72 3.35
N ILE A 110 -3.89 5.85 2.92
CA ILE A 110 -4.97 6.51 3.67
C ILE A 110 -6.22 5.64 3.69
N PRO A 111 -7.09 5.74 4.70
CA PRO A 111 -8.34 4.98 4.72
C PRO A 111 -9.22 5.30 3.50
N ALA A 112 -9.82 4.25 2.94
CA ALA A 112 -10.91 4.43 1.99
C ALA A 112 -12.12 5.08 2.66
N ARG A 113 -12.82 5.95 1.94
CA ARG A 113 -14.04 6.62 2.41
C ARG A 113 -15.18 6.25 1.49
N LYS A 114 -16.37 6.10 2.05
CA LYS A 114 -17.59 6.01 1.26
C LYS A 114 -18.03 7.43 0.89
N ALA A 115 -18.43 7.63 -0.37
CA ALA A 115 -19.08 8.86 -0.83
C ALA A 115 -20.40 9.11 -0.11
#